data_AF-A0A2J0UF43-F1
#
_entry.id   AF-A0A2J0UF43-F1
#
_cell.length_a   1.000
_cell.length_b   1.000
_cell.length_c   1.000
_cell.angle_alpha   90.00
_cell.angle_beta   90.00
_cell.angle_gamma   90.00
#
_symmetry.space_group_name_H-M   'P 1'
#
loop_
_entity.id
_entity.type
_entity.pdbx_description
1 polymer ?
#
loop_
_entity_poly.entity_id
_entity_poly.type
_entity_poly.pdbx_seq_one_letter_code
_entity_poly.pdbx_strand_id
1 'polypeptide(L)'
;MTLAQAAELCACHPRTLRRAINDGQLTAMRLGQSAKSDRIHAADLEAWWQRSRYMPPPTTVFPKASPPGSLISDTDERLERLLATNRTKAAKKPRPR
;
A
#
# COMPACT_ATOMS: atom_id res chain seq x y z
N MET A 1 21.68 13.97 21.92
CA MET A 1 20.43 13.54 22.61
C MET A 1 20.48 12.06 22.95
N THR A 2 19.69 11.59 23.93
CA THR A 2 19.59 10.16 24.26
C THR A 2 18.63 9.44 23.31
N LEU A 3 18.72 8.11 23.24
CA LEU A 3 17.77 7.25 22.52
C LEU A 3 16.32 7.45 22.98
N ALA A 4 16.10 7.62 24.29
CA ALA A 4 14.76 7.83 24.85
C ALA A 4 14.17 9.17 24.41
N GLN A 5 14.97 10.24 24.49
CA GLN A 5 14.55 11.57 24.06
C GLN A 5 14.27 11.62 22.56
N ALA A 6 15.11 10.97 21.74
CA ALA A 6 14.87 10.86 20.31
C ALA A 6 13.58 10.08 19.99
N ALA A 7 13.28 9.03 20.77
CA ALA A 7 12.06 8.23 20.62
C ALA A 7 10.80 9.05 20.92
N GLU A 8 10.84 9.88 21.96
CA GLU A 8 9.75 10.79 22.30
C GLU A 8 9.52 11.83 21.20
N LEU A 9 10.57 12.44 20.66
CA LEU A 9 10.48 13.43 19.57
C LEU A 9 9.88 12.84 18.29
N CYS A 10 10.27 11.62 17.94
CA CYS A 10 9.74 10.93 16.76
C CYS A 10 8.42 10.19 17.01
N ALA A 11 7.86 10.27 18.22
CA ALA A 11 6.69 9.50 18.66
C ALA A 11 6.79 8.01 18.28
N CYS A 12 7.98 7.41 18.44
CA CYS A 12 8.28 6.05 18.03
C CYS A 12 8.87 5.23 19.18
N HIS A 13 8.86 3.90 19.07
CA HIS A 13 9.44 3.05 20.10
C HIS A 13 10.98 3.12 20.03
N PRO A 14 11.72 3.21 21.16
CA PRO A 14 13.19 3.24 21.18
C PRO A 14 13.87 2.02 20.52
N ARG A 15 13.10 0.94 20.31
CA ARG A 15 13.56 -0.29 19.65
C ARG A 15 13.71 -0.08 18.13
N THR A 16 12.89 0.78 17.54
CA THR A 16 12.99 1.20 16.14
C THR A 16 14.28 1.97 15.88
N LEU A 17 14.61 2.92 16.75
CA LEU A 17 15.86 3.69 16.64
C LEU A 17 17.09 2.78 16.84
N ARG A 18 17.04 1.84 17.78
CA ARG A 18 18.12 0.83 17.92
C ARG A 18 18.30 -0.01 16.67
N ARG A 19 17.20 -0.42 16.02
CA ARG A 19 17.25 -1.16 14.76
C ARG A 19 17.90 -0.30 13.67
N ALA A 20 17.49 0.96 13.53
CA ALA A 20 18.06 1.88 12.55
C ALA A 20 19.58 2.10 12.75
N ILE A 21 20.05 2.15 14.00
CA ILE A 21 21.48 2.24 14.32
C ILE A 21 22.20 0.95 13.90
N ASN A 22 21.65 -0.21 14.26
CA ASN A 22 22.24 -1.50 13.90
C ASN A 22 22.27 -1.75 12.38
N ASP A 23 21.25 -1.26 11.67
CA ASP A 23 21.14 -1.34 10.22
C ASP A 23 22.04 -0.30 9.49
N GLY A 24 22.75 0.55 10.23
CA GLY A 24 23.61 1.62 9.69
C GLY A 24 22.85 2.78 9.05
N GLN A 25 21.53 2.87 9.27
CA GLN A 25 20.66 3.92 8.73
C GLN A 25 20.69 5.20 9.57
N LEU A 26 21.04 5.09 10.86
CA LEU A 26 21.09 6.20 11.81
C LEU A 26 22.45 6.22 12.52
N THR A 27 23.12 7.36 12.44
CA THR A 27 24.42 7.57 13.10
C THR A 27 24.22 7.80 14.60
N ALA A 28 24.93 7.03 15.42
CA ALA A 28 24.97 7.23 16.86
C ALA A 28 26.42 7.26 17.34
N MET A 29 26.71 8.19 18.24
CA MET A 29 27.99 8.31 18.92
C MET A 29 27.92 7.63 20.28
N ARG A 30 28.71 6.57 20.44
CA ARG A 30 28.80 5.83 21.70
C ARG A 30 29.72 6.56 22.67
N LEU A 31 29.15 7.10 23.76
CA LEU A 31 29.89 7.83 24.80
C LEU A 31 30.43 6.95 25.94
N GLY A 32 30.16 5.64 25.94
CA GLY A 32 30.61 4.75 27.01
C GLY A 32 30.59 3.29 26.59
N GLN A 33 30.88 2.38 27.52
CA GLN A 33 30.99 0.94 27.23
C GLN A 33 29.67 0.24 26.88
N SER A 34 28.51 0.87 27.12
CA SER A 34 27.20 0.26 26.93
C SER A 34 26.41 0.92 25.80
N ALA A 35 25.60 0.13 25.08
CA ALA A 35 24.61 0.61 24.12
C ALA A 35 23.53 1.53 24.72
N LYS A 36 23.44 1.62 26.06
CA LYS A 36 22.61 2.63 26.74
C LYS A 36 23.22 4.03 26.69
N SER A 37 24.52 4.15 26.43
CA SER A 37 25.25 5.41 26.36
C SER A 37 25.33 5.98 24.94
N ASP A 38 24.60 5.40 24.00
CA ASP A 38 24.54 5.86 22.62
C ASP A 38 23.80 7.19 22.55
N ARG A 39 24.45 8.19 21.95
CA ARG A 39 23.91 9.52 21.71
C ARG A 39 23.68 9.72 20.23
N ILE A 40 22.55 10.31 19.89
CA ILE A 40 22.21 10.65 18.51
C ILE A 40 22.40 12.17 18.35
N HIS A 41 22.77 12.62 17.16
CA HIS A 41 22.76 14.04 16.80
C HIS A 41 21.38 14.43 16.26
N ALA A 42 20.93 15.66 16.54
CA ALA A 42 19.61 16.14 16.12
C ALA A 42 19.44 16.10 14.60
N ALA A 43 20.45 16.57 13.88
CA ALA A 43 20.47 16.61 12.42
C ALA A 43 20.36 15.20 11.81
N ASP A 44 21.07 14.22 12.37
CA ASP A 44 21.03 12.83 11.89
C ASP A 44 19.66 12.19 12.15
N LEU A 45 19.06 12.45 13.31
CA LEU A 45 17.72 11.98 13.64
C LEU A 45 16.69 12.52 12.64
N GLU A 46 16.72 13.82 12.37
CA GLU A 46 15.82 14.47 11.43
C GLU A 46 16.01 13.93 10.01
N ALA A 47 17.26 13.82 9.55
CA ALA A 47 17.57 13.28 8.23
C ALA A 47 17.08 11.84 8.07
N TRP A 48 17.29 10.99 9.08
CA TRP A 48 16.76 9.63 9.10
C TRP A 48 15.23 9.62 9.12
N TRP A 49 14.60 10.50 9.91
CA TRP A 49 13.15 10.58 10.00
C TRP A 49 12.51 10.97 8.68
N GLN A 50 13.04 11.99 8.00
CA GLN A 50 12.55 12.42 6.68
C GLN A 50 12.69 11.31 5.63
N ARG A 51 13.78 10.53 5.66
CA ARG A 51 13.97 9.37 4.77
C ARG A 51 13.04 8.20 5.11
N SER A 52 12.74 8.02 6.40
CA SER A 52 11.87 6.94 6.89
C SER A 52 10.39 7.21 6.61
N ARG A 53 10.01 8.48 6.44
CA ARG A 53 8.66 8.83 5.97
C ARG A 53 8.48 8.27 4.57
N TYR A 54 7.54 7.33 4.44
CA TYR A 54 7.14 6.80 3.16
C TYR A 54 6.71 7.95 2.22
N MET A 55 7.52 8.21 1.20
CA MET A 55 7.09 9.01 0.06
C MET A 55 6.45 8.04 -0.93
N PRO A 56 5.15 8.15 -1.22
CA PRO A 56 4.57 7.37 -2.29
C PRO A 56 5.33 7.72 -3.58
N PRO A 57 5.79 6.71 -4.34
CA PRO A 57 6.38 6.98 -5.65
C PRO A 57 5.39 7.81 -6.46
N PRO A 58 5.84 8.82 -7.23
CA PRO A 58 4.95 9.60 -8.07
C PRO A 58 4.25 8.60 -8.99
N THR A 59 2.94 8.44 -8.82
CA THR A 59 2.15 7.60 -9.69
C THR A 59 2.26 8.22 -11.07
N THR A 60 2.97 7.55 -11.98
CA THR A 60 2.89 7.86 -13.40
C THR A 60 1.45 7.65 -13.79
N VAL A 61 0.68 8.74 -13.85
CA VAL A 61 -0.66 8.75 -14.41
C VAL A 61 -0.50 8.43 -15.89
N PHE A 62 -0.58 7.14 -16.22
CA PHE A 62 -0.78 6.73 -17.60
C PHE A 62 -2.09 7.41 -18.06
N PRO A 63 -2.07 8.21 -19.14
CA PRO A 63 -3.28 8.81 -19.65
C PRO A 63 -4.25 7.67 -19.97
N LYS A 64 -5.34 7.62 -19.19
CA LYS A 64 -6.41 6.65 -19.36
C LYS A 64 -7.05 6.97 -20.70
N ALA A 65 -6.67 6.24 -21.74
CA ALA A 65 -7.38 6.26 -23.01
C ALA A 65 -8.83 5.88 -22.70
N SER A 66 -9.72 6.87 -22.76
CA SER A 66 -11.15 6.63 -22.63
C SER A 66 -11.56 5.76 -23.83
N PRO A 67 -12.07 4.53 -23.63
CA PRO A 67 -12.60 3.77 -24.75
C PRO A 67 -13.78 4.54 -25.35
N PRO A 68 -13.84 4.75 -26.67
CA PRO A 68 -14.99 5.37 -27.29
C PRO A 68 -16.15 4.38 -27.25
N GLY A 69 -17.24 4.75 -26.57
CA GLY A 69 -18.52 4.06 -26.69
C GLY A 69 -19.05 3.46 -25.39
N SER A 70 -19.55 4.31 -24.51
CA SER A 70 -20.67 3.92 -23.64
C SER A 70 -21.91 4.66 -24.12
N LEU A 71 -22.43 4.25 -25.29
CA LEU A 71 -23.81 4.53 -25.64
C LEU A 71 -24.63 3.56 -24.79
N ILE A 72 -25.30 4.12 -23.79
CA ILE A 72 -26.20 3.42 -22.88
C ILE A 72 -27.37 2.91 -23.74
N SER A 73 -27.21 1.73 -24.33
CA SER A 73 -28.33 1.02 -24.96
C SER A 73 -28.99 0.20 -23.86
N ASP A 74 -30.26 0.52 -23.65
CA ASP A 74 -31.22 -0.07 -22.73
C ASP A 74 -30.80 -1.42 -22.15
N THR A 75 -30.46 -1.42 -20.87
CA THR A 75 -30.19 -2.63 -20.10
C THR A 75 -31.39 -3.59 -20.13
N ASP A 76 -32.59 -3.05 -20.34
CA ASP A 76 -33.85 -3.79 -20.37
C ASP A 76 -33.96 -4.67 -21.63
N GLU A 77 -33.68 -4.12 -22.83
CA GLU A 77 -33.68 -4.90 -24.07
C GLU A 77 -32.66 -6.05 -24.04
N ARG A 78 -31.52 -5.84 -23.38
CA ARG A 78 -30.49 -6.88 -23.23
C ARG A 78 -30.94 -8.00 -22.28
N LEU A 79 -31.68 -7.67 -21.23
CA LEU A 79 -32.24 -8.64 -20.29
C LEU A 79 -33.34 -9.48 -20.97
N GLU A 80 -34.22 -8.86 -21.76
CA GLU A 80 -35.27 -9.57 -22.50
C GLU A 80 -34.68 -10.60 -23.48
N ARG A 81 -33.62 -10.24 -24.22
CA ARG A 81 -32.93 -11.17 -25.14
C ARG A 81 -32.32 -12.37 -24.43
N LEU A 82 -31.74 -12.17 -23.25
CA LEU A 82 -31.13 -13.25 -22.46
C LEU A 82 -32.19 -14.19 -21.86
N LEU A 83 -33.33 -13.67 -21.46
CA LEU A 83 -34.45 -14.47 -20.95
C LEU A 83 -35.16 -15.24 -22.07
N ALA A 84 -35.30 -14.63 -23.25
CA ALA A 84 -35.91 -15.28 -24.42
C ALA A 84 -35.08 -16.46 -24.95
N THR A 85 -33.75 -16.36 -24.91
CA THR A 85 -32.84 -17.38 -25.47
C THR A 85 -32.77 -18.66 -24.63
N ASN A 86 -33.02 -18.58 -23.32
CA ASN A 86 -32.89 -19.73 -22.41
C ASN A 86 -34.17 -20.56 -22.24
N ARG A 87 -35.31 -20.15 -22.81
CA ARG A 87 -36.61 -20.81 -22.58
C ARG A 87 -36.99 -21.87 -23.63
N THR A 88 -36.22 -22.04 -24.71
CA THR A 88 -36.58 -22.94 -25.83
C THR A 88 -35.84 -24.28 -25.87
N LYS A 89 -35.26 -24.74 -24.75
CA LYS A 89 -34.76 -26.12 -24.60
C LYS A 89 -35.55 -26.94 -23.57
N ALA A 90 -36.88 -26.96 -23.72
CA ALA A 90 -37.72 -27.95 -23.04
C ALA A 90 -38.89 -28.35 -23.94
N ALA A 91 -38.59 -28.89 -25.13
CA ALA A 91 -39.58 -29.60 -25.92
C ALA A 91 -38.95 -30.75 -26.71
N LYS A 92 -39.21 -31.96 -26.18
CA LYS A 92 -39.45 -33.23 -26.89
C LYS A 92 -38.25 -33.96 -27.53
N LYS A 93 -37.99 -35.16 -27.02
CA LYS A 93 -37.63 -36.31 -27.87
C LYS A 93 -38.48 -37.52 -27.45
N PRO A 94 -39.37 -38.05 -28.33
CA PRO A 94 -40.07 -39.31 -28.09
C PRO A 94 -39.32 -40.50 -28.74
N ARG A 95 -39.77 -41.72 -28.36
CA ARG A 95 -39.61 -43.06 -28.98
C ARG A 95 -38.42 -43.92 -28.49
N PRO A 96 -38.38 -45.24 -28.81
CA PRO A 96 -39.37 -46.30 -28.59
C PRO A 96 -38.72 -47.62 -28.07
N ARG A 97 -39.50 -48.56 -27.50
CA ARG A 97 -39.44 -50.02 -27.77
C ARG A 97 -40.55 -50.74 -27.01
#